data_AF-A0A936NSU7-F1
#
_entry.id   AF-A0A936NSU7-F1
#
_cell.length_a   1.000
_cell.length_b   1.000
_cell.length_c   1.000
_cell.angle_alpha   90.00
_cell.angle_beta   90.00
_cell.angle_gamma   90.00
#
_symmetry.space_group_name_H-M   'P 1'
#
loop_
_entity.id
_entity.type
_entity.pdbx_description
1 polymer ?
#
loop_
_entity_poly.entity_id
_entity_poly.type
_entity_poly.pdbx_seq_one_letter_code
_entity_poly.pdbx_strand_id
1 'polypeptide(L)'
;MGRLTGILFILFCALSQQTQSAQALRLQETGPPKQTAQKTSGRSLTPQQFVALIEKLSEPGGYFDTDNLISNETSYMHVLGKMRQMKVNGGAYLGVGPDQNFSYMAQIRPNIAFMVDIRRDNLVQHLVFKSLFALSRNRMEYLCLLIGRPAPSDLKAWDSRDIREIVAYLDKTPAGKDLLDATTKRVEERIAGLGFILKPQDKVALRHILAEFHAAGLDLKFTSRNRSPRYYYPNYRDLLLEKDLTGRQCNYLAREEDFRFLKSLQERNLVIPVVGNLAGDSALKNIAGYLRDEGETVSAFYTSNVEFYLMRGVEFDRFAENVTVLPRGENSVIIRSYFNGTWGYPHPQSVTGYYSTQLLQTADSFVSEHAKGGYQSYLDVIGKHMLDLR
;
A
#
# COMPACT_ATOMS: atom_id res chain seq x y z
N MET A 1 7.50 28.92 58.46
CA MET A 1 6.04 29.22 58.39
C MET A 1 5.94 30.73 58.18
N GLY A 2 5.64 31.38 57.03
CA GLY A 2 4.81 31.11 55.85
C GLY A 2 3.41 31.73 56.05
N ARG A 3 2.75 32.51 55.16
CA ARG A 3 3.02 33.21 53.87
C ARG A 3 1.69 33.92 53.42
N LEU A 4 1.75 34.85 52.43
CA LEU A 4 0.71 35.22 51.39
C LEU A 4 -0.51 36.09 51.84
N THR A 5 -1.16 37.00 51.08
CA THR A 5 -1.27 37.45 49.64
C THR A 5 -2.04 38.81 49.63
N GLY A 6 -1.81 39.84 48.79
CA GLY A 6 -2.24 40.02 47.39
C GLY A 6 -2.86 41.43 47.18
N ILE A 7 -2.56 42.13 46.07
CA ILE A 7 -2.95 43.54 45.75
C ILE A 7 -3.70 43.61 44.41
N LEU A 8 -4.71 44.49 44.31
CA LEU A 8 -5.45 44.87 43.09
C LEU A 8 -5.51 46.41 42.99
N PHE A 9 -5.25 47.00 41.83
CA PHE A 9 -5.54 48.42 41.54
C PHE A 9 -5.89 48.59 40.05
N ILE A 10 -7.01 49.27 39.78
CA ILE A 10 -7.36 49.85 38.46
C ILE A 10 -7.94 51.24 38.73
N LEU A 11 -7.46 52.26 38.01
CA LEU A 11 -8.03 53.61 37.97
C LEU A 11 -8.11 54.13 36.52
N PHE A 12 -8.88 55.19 36.39
CA PHE A 12 -9.73 55.69 35.29
C PHE A 12 -9.09 56.68 34.29
N CYS A 13 -9.91 57.04 33.28
CA CYS A 13 -9.97 58.30 32.47
C CYS A 13 -9.08 58.40 31.21
N ALA A 14 -9.41 59.12 30.12
CA ALA A 14 -10.60 59.72 29.50
C ALA A 14 -10.13 60.40 28.17
N LEU A 15 -11.07 60.84 27.31
CA LEU A 15 -10.97 61.89 26.25
C LEU A 15 -10.62 61.54 24.78
N SER A 16 -11.69 61.44 23.97
CA SER A 16 -12.12 62.32 22.84
C SER A 16 -11.33 62.49 21.52
N GLN A 17 -12.14 62.46 20.43
CA GLN A 17 -12.04 63.08 19.09
C GLN A 17 -11.26 62.36 17.97
N GLN A 18 -11.98 61.87 16.95
CA GLN A 18 -12.01 62.47 15.59
C GLN A 18 -12.98 61.74 14.64
N THR A 19 -13.65 62.54 13.80
CA THR A 19 -14.65 62.18 12.79
C THR A 19 -14.05 61.81 11.43
N GLN A 20 -14.64 60.77 10.83
CA GLN A 20 -14.89 60.52 9.39
C GLN A 20 -13.75 60.63 8.36
N SER A 21 -13.39 59.47 7.81
CA SER A 21 -13.26 59.28 6.36
C SER A 21 -13.63 57.84 6.02
N ALA A 22 -14.82 57.66 5.44
CA ALA A 22 -15.28 56.38 4.92
C ALA A 22 -14.53 56.06 3.62
N GLN A 23 -13.57 55.14 3.68
CA GLN A 23 -13.09 54.41 2.52
C GLN A 23 -13.60 52.98 2.65
N ALA A 24 -14.49 52.60 1.74
CA ALA A 24 -14.95 51.24 1.58
C ALA A 24 -13.75 50.35 1.19
N LEU A 25 -13.19 49.66 2.18
CA LEU A 25 -12.30 48.54 1.93
C LEU A 25 -13.16 47.44 1.29
N ARG A 26 -13.01 47.24 -0.03
CA ARG A 26 -13.41 45.99 -0.67
C ARG A 26 -12.71 44.86 0.08
N LEU A 27 -13.46 44.04 0.79
CA LEU A 27 -13.04 42.70 1.16
C LEU A 27 -12.73 41.98 -0.16
N GLN A 28 -11.45 41.88 -0.50
CA GLN A 28 -10.98 40.86 -1.42
C GLN A 28 -11.28 39.53 -0.72
N GLU A 29 -12.34 38.86 -1.15
CA GLU A 29 -12.53 37.45 -0.89
C GLU A 29 -11.24 36.74 -1.34
N THR A 30 -10.44 36.33 -0.36
CA THR A 30 -9.32 35.43 -0.59
C THR A 30 -9.93 34.12 -1.06
N GLY A 31 -9.98 33.94 -2.38
CA GLY A 31 -10.32 32.67 -2.99
C GLY A 31 -9.47 31.55 -2.38
N PRO A 32 -9.98 30.30 -2.40
CA PRO A 32 -9.26 29.17 -1.82
C PRO A 32 -7.82 29.14 -2.35
N PRO A 33 -6.84 28.78 -1.51
CA PRO A 33 -5.44 28.80 -1.90
C PRO A 33 -5.32 28.01 -3.20
N LYS A 34 -4.82 28.67 -4.25
CA LYS A 34 -4.46 28.02 -5.50
C LYS A 34 -3.51 26.90 -5.12
N GLN A 35 -4.02 25.67 -5.15
CA GLN A 35 -3.19 24.48 -5.17
C GLN A 35 -2.18 24.73 -6.28
N THR A 36 -0.91 24.92 -5.91
CA THR A 36 0.18 24.68 -6.82
C THR A 36 -0.06 23.28 -7.33
N ALA A 37 -0.58 23.17 -8.54
CA ALA A 37 -0.70 21.92 -9.25
C ALA A 37 0.69 21.29 -9.21
N GLN A 38 0.86 20.28 -8.35
CA GLN A 38 2.03 19.43 -8.39
C GLN A 38 2.08 18.93 -9.83
N LYS A 39 3.15 19.27 -10.54
CA LYS A 39 3.50 18.66 -11.81
C LYS A 39 3.56 17.15 -11.56
N THR A 40 2.45 16.45 -11.73
CA THR A 40 2.49 15.05 -12.14
C THR A 40 2.99 15.11 -13.58
N SER A 41 4.31 15.11 -13.72
CA SER A 41 4.97 15.05 -15.01
C SER A 41 4.40 13.84 -15.77
N GLY A 42 4.32 13.94 -17.09
CA GLY A 42 3.95 12.85 -17.99
C GLY A 42 4.95 11.69 -17.99
N ARG A 43 5.53 11.36 -16.83
CA ARG A 43 6.39 10.21 -16.61
C ARG A 43 5.61 8.95 -16.95
N SER A 44 6.20 8.17 -17.84
CA SER A 44 5.76 6.85 -18.25
C SER A 44 6.97 6.09 -18.76
N LEU A 45 7.04 4.79 -18.50
CA LEU A 45 8.04 3.92 -19.12
C LEU A 45 7.42 3.27 -20.36
N THR A 46 8.19 3.11 -21.43
CA THR A 46 7.78 2.22 -22.53
C THR A 46 7.72 0.77 -22.02
N PRO A 47 7.00 -0.14 -22.70
CA PRO A 47 7.01 -1.55 -22.32
C PRO A 47 8.42 -2.15 -22.23
N GLN A 48 9.32 -1.77 -23.14
CA GLN A 48 10.71 -2.22 -23.14
C GLN A 48 11.48 -1.69 -21.92
N GLN A 49 11.31 -0.41 -21.57
CA GLN A 49 11.91 0.17 -20.37
C GLN A 49 11.37 -0.48 -19.10
N PHE A 50 10.08 -0.80 -19.06
CA PHE A 50 9.44 -1.49 -17.94
C PHE A 50 10.06 -2.87 -17.71
N VAL A 51 10.15 -3.69 -18.75
CA VAL A 51 10.75 -5.04 -18.66
C VAL A 51 12.23 -4.96 -18.29
N ALA A 52 13.00 -4.08 -18.93
CA ALA A 52 14.41 -3.90 -18.62
C ALA A 52 14.63 -3.42 -17.17
N LEU A 53 13.74 -2.58 -16.63
CA LEU A 53 13.81 -2.13 -15.25
C LEU A 53 13.53 -3.27 -14.27
N ILE A 54 12.53 -4.12 -14.54
CA ILE A 54 12.27 -5.32 -13.74
C ILE A 54 13.52 -6.20 -13.67
N GLU A 55 14.15 -6.47 -14.82
CA GLU A 55 15.36 -7.30 -14.91
C GLU A 55 16.56 -6.67 -14.18
N LYS A 56 16.78 -5.35 -14.39
CA LYS A 56 17.87 -4.61 -13.74
C LYS A 56 17.76 -4.59 -12.22
N LEU A 57 16.54 -4.46 -11.69
CA LEU A 57 16.31 -4.31 -10.26
C LEU A 57 16.20 -5.66 -9.53
N SER A 58 15.79 -6.71 -10.23
CA SER A 58 15.57 -8.02 -9.63
C SER A 58 16.88 -8.75 -9.35
N GLU A 59 16.84 -9.63 -8.36
CA GLU A 59 17.89 -10.58 -8.03
C GLU A 59 17.35 -12.03 -8.10
N PRO A 60 18.18 -13.07 -7.90
CA PRO A 60 17.70 -14.45 -7.86
C PRO A 60 16.58 -14.63 -6.83
N GLY A 61 15.51 -15.32 -7.23
CA GLY A 61 14.39 -15.60 -6.34
C GLY A 61 14.78 -16.57 -5.22
N GLY A 62 14.13 -16.42 -4.08
CA GLY A 62 14.24 -17.33 -2.94
C GLY A 62 12.95 -18.11 -2.69
N TYR A 63 12.93 -18.80 -1.54
CA TYR A 63 11.79 -19.62 -1.11
C TYR A 63 10.99 -18.91 -0.03
N PHE A 64 9.66 -19.01 -0.11
CA PHE A 64 8.77 -18.70 1.00
C PHE A 64 7.58 -19.66 0.97
N ASP A 65 7.18 -20.16 2.14
CA ASP A 65 6.32 -21.33 2.28
C ASP A 65 4.81 -21.04 2.09
N THR A 66 4.47 -19.97 1.37
CA THR A 66 3.10 -19.49 1.23
C THR A 66 2.81 -19.00 -0.19
N ASP A 67 1.59 -19.24 -0.66
CA ASP A 67 1.10 -18.69 -1.94
C ASP A 67 0.86 -17.19 -1.84
N ASN A 68 0.50 -16.70 -0.64
CA ASN A 68 0.31 -15.29 -0.29
C ASN A 68 -0.43 -14.52 -1.39
N LEU A 69 -1.51 -15.11 -1.94
CA LEU A 69 -2.27 -14.51 -3.03
C LEU A 69 -3.04 -13.27 -2.58
N ILE A 70 -3.43 -13.22 -1.31
CA ILE A 70 -4.01 -12.06 -0.65
C ILE A 70 -3.37 -11.90 0.73
N SER A 71 -3.45 -10.71 1.31
CA SER A 71 -3.01 -10.48 2.70
C SER A 71 -3.89 -11.26 3.68
N ASN A 72 -3.34 -11.59 4.84
CA ASN A 72 -4.12 -12.06 5.99
C ASN A 72 -4.30 -10.96 7.05
N GLU A 73 -3.75 -9.76 6.84
CA GLU A 73 -3.76 -8.67 7.82
C GLU A 73 -5.14 -8.01 7.98
N THR A 74 -5.90 -8.42 9.00
CA THR A 74 -7.20 -7.78 9.34
C THR A 74 -7.10 -6.27 9.54
N SER A 75 -6.00 -5.77 10.10
CA SER A 75 -5.86 -4.35 10.45
C SER A 75 -5.15 -3.51 9.40
N TYR A 76 -4.91 -4.02 8.19
CA TYR A 76 -3.98 -3.40 7.22
C TYR A 76 -4.25 -1.90 6.93
N MET A 77 -5.49 -1.42 7.10
CA MET A 77 -5.82 -0.01 6.90
C MET A 77 -5.56 0.91 8.10
N HIS A 78 -5.29 0.39 9.30
CA HIS A 78 -5.33 1.15 10.55
C HIS A 78 -4.33 2.32 10.60
N VAL A 79 -3.22 2.23 9.85
CA VAL A 79 -2.20 3.29 9.79
C VAL A 79 -2.62 4.50 8.94
N LEU A 80 -3.62 4.36 8.08
CA LEU A 80 -3.95 5.35 7.05
C LEU A 80 -4.43 6.69 7.64
N GLY A 81 -5.12 6.67 8.78
CA GLY A 81 -5.51 7.87 9.51
C GLY A 81 -4.30 8.72 9.90
N LYS A 82 -3.30 8.07 10.52
CA LYS A 82 -2.05 8.73 10.93
C LYS A 82 -1.23 9.22 9.74
N MET A 83 -1.14 8.41 8.67
CA MET A 83 -0.43 8.80 7.44
C MET A 83 -1.03 10.06 6.80
N ARG A 84 -2.36 10.23 6.82
CA ARG A 84 -3.01 11.46 6.36
C ARG A 84 -2.64 12.66 7.22
N GLN A 85 -2.63 12.52 8.56
CA GLN A 85 -2.22 13.59 9.48
C GLN A 85 -0.76 14.02 9.22
N MET A 86 0.12 13.05 8.96
CA MET A 86 1.52 13.28 8.63
C MET A 86 1.76 13.76 7.20
N LYS A 87 0.70 13.86 6.38
CA LYS A 87 0.77 14.23 4.96
C LYS A 87 1.73 13.32 4.17
N VAL A 88 1.73 12.02 4.43
CA VAL A 88 2.46 11.04 3.60
C VAL A 88 1.80 10.99 2.22
N ASN A 89 2.45 11.55 1.20
CA ASN A 89 1.94 11.61 -0.18
C ASN A 89 3.08 11.67 -1.21
N GLY A 90 2.79 11.31 -2.46
CA GLY A 90 3.72 11.41 -3.58
C GLY A 90 4.93 10.47 -3.45
N GLY A 91 6.03 10.83 -4.11
CA GLY A 91 7.31 10.12 -4.05
C GLY A 91 7.23 8.69 -4.55
N ALA A 92 8.13 7.84 -4.07
CA ALA A 92 8.17 6.41 -4.37
C ALA A 92 7.52 5.58 -3.26
N TYR A 93 6.79 4.53 -3.65
CA TYR A 93 6.27 3.51 -2.74
C TYR A 93 7.07 2.21 -2.89
N LEU A 94 7.41 1.56 -1.78
CA LEU A 94 7.97 0.20 -1.77
C LEU A 94 7.06 -0.70 -0.94
N GLY A 95 6.86 -1.95 -1.35
CA GLY A 95 6.13 -2.89 -0.50
C GLY A 95 6.26 -4.36 -0.89
N VAL A 96 6.09 -5.24 0.10
CA VAL A 96 6.07 -6.71 -0.06
C VAL A 96 4.66 -7.27 -0.23
N GLY A 97 4.54 -8.48 -0.79
CA GLY A 97 3.25 -9.15 -0.95
C GLY A 97 2.36 -8.53 -2.04
N PRO A 98 1.07 -8.90 -2.08
CA PRO A 98 0.25 -8.64 -3.26
C PRO A 98 -0.51 -7.31 -3.16
N ASP A 99 -1.83 -7.34 -3.30
CA ASP A 99 -2.67 -6.19 -3.66
C ASP A 99 -3.07 -5.28 -2.50
N GLN A 100 -2.82 -5.64 -1.23
CA GLN A 100 -3.01 -4.72 -0.10
C GLN A 100 -2.17 -3.44 -0.28
N ASN A 101 -1.03 -3.56 -0.97
CA ASN A 101 -0.18 -2.46 -1.36
C ASN A 101 -0.89 -1.41 -2.21
N PHE A 102 -1.82 -1.83 -3.08
CA PHE A 102 -2.57 -0.91 -3.92
C PHE A 102 -3.44 0.03 -3.09
N SER A 103 -3.94 -0.40 -1.92
CA SER A 103 -4.68 0.47 -1.01
C SER A 103 -3.80 1.57 -0.44
N TYR A 104 -2.57 1.26 -0.01
CA TYR A 104 -1.61 2.29 0.41
C TYR A 104 -1.26 3.23 -0.75
N MET A 105 -0.98 2.70 -1.94
CA MET A 105 -0.70 3.51 -3.13
C MET A 105 -1.88 4.43 -3.51
N ALA A 106 -3.12 3.95 -3.38
CA ALA A 106 -4.30 4.76 -3.64
C ALA A 106 -4.38 5.98 -2.71
N GLN A 107 -4.00 5.83 -1.44
CA GLN A 107 -4.03 6.93 -0.48
C GLN A 107 -2.78 7.84 -0.56
N ILE A 108 -1.60 7.26 -0.81
CA ILE A 108 -0.33 8.01 -0.91
C ILE A 108 -0.23 8.76 -2.25
N ARG A 109 -0.80 8.21 -3.32
CA ARG A 109 -0.66 8.71 -4.70
C ARG A 109 0.82 8.81 -5.14
N PRO A 110 1.62 7.73 -5.08
CA PRO A 110 3.04 7.80 -5.43
C PRO A 110 3.26 8.07 -6.92
N ASN A 111 4.41 8.65 -7.25
CA ASN A 111 4.91 8.85 -8.61
C ASN A 111 5.35 7.53 -9.25
N ILE A 112 5.85 6.59 -8.45
CA ILE A 112 6.32 5.26 -8.86
C ILE A 112 6.23 4.29 -7.68
N ALA A 113 5.99 3.00 -7.94
CA ALA A 113 5.90 1.97 -6.92
C ALA A 113 6.75 0.75 -7.28
N PHE A 114 7.37 0.12 -6.27
CA PHE A 114 8.15 -1.11 -6.40
C PHE A 114 7.55 -2.20 -5.52
N MET A 115 7.13 -3.29 -6.16
CA MET A 115 6.56 -4.46 -5.51
C MET A 115 7.63 -5.51 -5.34
N VAL A 116 8.30 -5.51 -4.19
CA VAL A 116 9.48 -6.32 -3.91
C VAL A 116 9.07 -7.59 -3.16
N ASP A 117 9.34 -8.77 -3.69
CA ASP A 117 9.06 -10.02 -2.99
C ASP A 117 10.12 -11.06 -3.34
N ILE A 118 10.46 -11.89 -2.36
CA ILE A 118 11.47 -12.95 -2.54
C ILE A 118 11.03 -13.99 -3.57
N ARG A 119 9.72 -14.13 -3.79
CA ARG A 119 9.12 -15.10 -4.71
C ARG A 119 8.92 -14.48 -6.08
N ARG A 120 9.34 -15.22 -7.11
CA ARG A 120 9.00 -14.92 -8.51
C ARG A 120 7.50 -14.97 -8.78
N ASP A 121 6.77 -15.82 -8.06
CA ASP A 121 5.32 -15.95 -8.21
C ASP A 121 4.58 -14.64 -7.92
N ASN A 122 5.08 -13.82 -6.97
CA ASN A 122 4.50 -12.50 -6.68
C ASN A 122 4.72 -11.51 -7.84
N LEU A 123 5.89 -11.56 -8.51
CA LEU A 123 6.12 -10.77 -9.72
C LEU A 123 5.09 -11.15 -10.79
N VAL A 124 4.88 -12.45 -11.02
CA VAL A 124 3.88 -12.95 -11.97
C VAL A 124 2.48 -12.47 -11.58
N GLN A 125 2.14 -12.52 -10.29
CA GLN A 125 0.87 -12.04 -9.78
C GLN A 125 0.64 -10.54 -10.04
N HIS A 126 1.66 -9.69 -9.84
CA HIS A 126 1.57 -8.27 -10.18
C HIS A 126 1.45 -8.02 -11.69
N LEU A 127 2.03 -8.88 -12.55
CA LEU A 127 1.78 -8.84 -13.99
C LEU A 127 0.34 -9.25 -14.36
N VAL A 128 -0.25 -10.20 -13.63
CA VAL A 128 -1.68 -10.55 -13.75
C VAL A 128 -2.53 -9.34 -13.38
N PHE A 129 -2.32 -8.74 -12.21
CA PHE A 129 -3.07 -7.55 -11.78
C PHE A 129 -2.93 -6.40 -12.77
N LYS A 130 -1.72 -6.08 -13.22
CA LYS A 130 -1.47 -5.07 -14.26
C LYS A 130 -2.30 -5.32 -15.52
N SER A 131 -2.36 -6.58 -15.96
CA SER A 131 -3.14 -6.97 -17.14
C SER A 131 -4.64 -6.79 -16.90
N LEU A 132 -5.14 -7.19 -15.73
CA LEU A 132 -6.54 -6.99 -15.33
C LEU A 132 -6.90 -5.50 -15.27
N PHE A 133 -6.06 -4.64 -14.67
CA PHE A 133 -6.24 -3.20 -14.69
C PHE A 133 -6.36 -2.67 -16.12
N ALA A 134 -5.48 -3.10 -17.03
CA ALA A 134 -5.52 -2.67 -18.42
C ALA A 134 -6.79 -3.13 -19.15
N LEU A 135 -7.25 -4.35 -18.90
CA LEU A 135 -8.45 -4.94 -19.52
C LEU A 135 -9.76 -4.37 -18.96
N SER A 136 -9.72 -3.74 -17.78
CA SER A 136 -10.90 -3.29 -17.07
C SER A 136 -11.26 -1.84 -17.38
N ARG A 137 -12.53 -1.59 -17.64
CA ARG A 137 -13.09 -0.26 -17.76
C ARG A 137 -13.26 0.41 -16.42
N ASN A 138 -13.67 -0.27 -15.36
CA ASN A 138 -13.84 0.27 -14.01
C ASN A 138 -13.56 -0.79 -12.93
N ARG A 139 -13.66 -0.43 -11.65
CA ARG A 139 -13.41 -1.36 -10.53
C ARG A 139 -14.36 -2.56 -10.47
N MET A 140 -15.59 -2.41 -10.99
CA MET A 140 -16.56 -3.50 -11.07
C MET A 140 -16.10 -4.55 -12.09
N GLU A 141 -15.73 -4.12 -13.30
CA GLU A 141 -15.21 -5.03 -14.32
C GLU A 141 -13.89 -5.69 -13.88
N TYR A 142 -13.04 -4.96 -13.15
CA TYR A 142 -11.81 -5.52 -12.58
C TYR A 142 -12.08 -6.74 -11.69
N LEU A 143 -13.02 -6.62 -10.74
CA LEU A 143 -13.38 -7.75 -9.89
C LEU A 143 -14.06 -8.88 -10.67
N CYS A 144 -14.96 -8.55 -11.60
CA CYS A 144 -15.57 -9.53 -12.49
C CYS A 144 -14.53 -10.35 -13.26
N LEU A 145 -13.49 -9.72 -13.81
CA LEU A 145 -12.41 -10.41 -14.51
C LEU A 145 -11.55 -11.24 -13.54
N LEU A 146 -11.17 -10.67 -12.38
CA LEU A 146 -10.32 -11.34 -11.39
C LEU A 146 -10.93 -12.66 -10.90
N ILE A 147 -12.23 -12.65 -10.57
CA ILE A 147 -12.92 -13.82 -10.02
C ILE A 147 -13.85 -14.52 -11.03
N GLY A 148 -13.75 -14.16 -12.33
CA GLY A 148 -14.50 -14.77 -13.44
C GLY A 148 -16.03 -14.76 -13.29
N ARG A 149 -16.60 -13.60 -12.96
CA ARG A 149 -18.05 -13.34 -12.93
C ARG A 149 -18.46 -12.48 -14.14
N PRO A 150 -19.67 -12.67 -14.71
CA PRO A 150 -20.17 -11.80 -15.77
C PRO A 150 -20.32 -10.36 -15.27
N ALA A 151 -19.80 -9.42 -16.08
CA ALA A 151 -20.00 -8.00 -15.85
C ALA A 151 -21.47 -7.61 -16.04
N PRO A 152 -21.99 -6.65 -15.23
CA PRO A 152 -23.33 -6.12 -15.44
C PRO A 152 -23.42 -5.41 -16.80
N SER A 153 -24.63 -5.35 -17.38
CA SER A 153 -24.86 -4.75 -18.70
C SER A 153 -24.52 -3.25 -18.75
N ASP A 154 -24.98 -2.48 -17.76
CA ASP A 154 -24.60 -1.09 -17.56
C ASP A 154 -23.46 -0.99 -16.55
N LEU A 155 -22.22 -1.13 -17.01
CA LEU A 155 -21.03 -1.00 -16.17
C LEU A 155 -20.84 0.40 -15.62
N LYS A 156 -21.23 1.45 -16.36
CA LYS A 156 -20.92 2.84 -15.98
C LYS A 156 -21.67 3.24 -14.70
N ALA A 157 -22.88 2.73 -14.51
CA ALA A 157 -23.64 2.93 -13.26
C ALA A 157 -22.88 2.46 -12.01
N TRP A 158 -21.94 1.52 -12.13
CA TRP A 158 -21.17 0.96 -11.00
C TRP A 158 -20.00 1.83 -10.55
N ASP A 159 -19.61 2.86 -11.31
CA ASP A 159 -18.57 3.79 -10.90
C ASP A 159 -18.92 4.46 -9.56
N SER A 160 -20.21 4.77 -9.35
CA SER A 160 -20.72 5.51 -8.20
C SER A 160 -21.25 4.65 -7.03
N ARG A 161 -21.38 3.33 -7.22
CA ARG A 161 -21.97 2.40 -6.22
C ARG A 161 -21.08 2.22 -5.00
N ASP A 162 -21.62 1.87 -3.83
CA ASP A 162 -20.75 1.51 -2.71
C ASP A 162 -20.02 0.18 -2.98
N ILE A 163 -18.82 -0.02 -2.42
CA ILE A 163 -18.10 -1.29 -2.56
C ILE A 163 -18.90 -2.47 -1.98
N ARG A 164 -19.77 -2.24 -0.99
CA ARG A 164 -20.71 -3.26 -0.49
C ARG A 164 -21.72 -3.70 -1.55
N GLU A 165 -22.19 -2.79 -2.39
CA GLU A 165 -23.11 -3.14 -3.49
C GLU A 165 -22.38 -3.97 -4.56
N ILE A 166 -21.12 -3.66 -4.84
CA ILE A 166 -20.26 -4.46 -5.72
C ILE A 166 -20.06 -5.87 -5.15
N VAL A 167 -19.65 -5.98 -3.88
CA VAL A 167 -19.49 -7.26 -3.19
C VAL A 167 -20.79 -8.06 -3.23
N ALA A 168 -21.92 -7.45 -2.88
CA ALA A 168 -23.22 -8.10 -2.90
C ALA A 168 -23.62 -8.58 -4.30
N TYR A 169 -23.22 -7.88 -5.37
CA TYR A 169 -23.38 -8.36 -6.73
C TYR A 169 -22.54 -9.59 -7.03
N LEU A 170 -21.26 -9.55 -6.67
CA LEU A 170 -20.34 -10.66 -6.94
C LEU A 170 -20.74 -11.93 -6.19
N ASP A 171 -21.22 -11.80 -4.95
CA ASP A 171 -21.70 -12.92 -4.14
C ASP A 171 -22.91 -13.64 -4.75
N LYS A 172 -23.86 -12.88 -5.32
CA LYS A 172 -25.05 -13.46 -5.97
C LYS A 172 -24.82 -13.91 -7.40
N THR A 173 -23.65 -13.62 -7.98
CA THR A 173 -23.38 -13.87 -9.39
C THR A 173 -22.49 -15.11 -9.54
N PRO A 174 -22.94 -16.16 -10.24
CA PRO A 174 -22.18 -17.39 -10.40
C PRO A 174 -20.94 -17.20 -11.29
N ALA A 175 -19.92 -18.00 -11.01
CA ALA A 175 -18.70 -18.09 -11.81
C ALA A 175 -18.96 -18.74 -13.17
N GLY A 176 -18.25 -18.30 -14.20
CA GLY A 176 -18.22 -18.97 -15.51
C GLY A 176 -16.84 -19.55 -15.80
N LYS A 177 -16.73 -20.84 -16.14
CA LYS A 177 -15.45 -21.43 -16.56
C LYS A 177 -14.92 -20.78 -17.85
N ASP A 178 -15.79 -20.53 -18.82
CA ASP A 178 -15.41 -19.88 -20.07
C ASP A 178 -14.86 -18.45 -19.84
N LEU A 179 -15.32 -17.78 -18.78
CA LEU A 179 -14.81 -16.47 -18.38
C LEU A 179 -13.39 -16.55 -17.83
N LEU A 180 -13.08 -17.59 -17.04
CA LEU A 180 -11.70 -17.85 -16.58
C LEU A 180 -10.77 -18.13 -17.75
N ASP A 181 -11.18 -19.02 -18.66
CA ASP A 181 -10.37 -19.41 -19.82
C ASP A 181 -10.10 -18.19 -20.74
N ALA A 182 -11.15 -17.40 -21.02
CA ALA A 182 -11.03 -16.18 -21.81
C ALA A 182 -10.15 -15.12 -21.13
N THR A 183 -10.29 -14.93 -19.81
CA THR A 183 -9.48 -13.98 -19.04
C THR A 183 -8.02 -14.41 -19.00
N THR A 184 -7.75 -15.70 -18.78
CA THR A 184 -6.39 -16.27 -18.78
C THR A 184 -5.70 -16.00 -20.10
N LYS A 185 -6.35 -16.30 -21.23
CA LYS A 185 -5.80 -16.03 -22.56
C LYS A 185 -5.47 -14.55 -22.77
N ARG A 186 -6.41 -13.66 -22.44
CA ARG A 186 -6.21 -12.20 -22.58
C ARG A 186 -5.09 -11.69 -21.68
N VAL A 187 -4.93 -12.22 -20.47
CA VAL A 187 -3.84 -11.86 -19.56
C VAL A 187 -2.49 -12.33 -20.13
N GLU A 188 -2.39 -13.57 -20.64
CA GLU A 188 -1.18 -14.06 -21.31
C GLU A 188 -0.79 -13.20 -22.52
N GLU A 189 -1.76 -12.85 -23.36
CA GLU A 189 -1.56 -11.96 -24.53
C GLU A 189 -1.08 -10.56 -24.12
N ARG A 190 -1.64 -9.99 -23.03
CA ARG A 190 -1.23 -8.67 -22.51
C ARG A 190 0.19 -8.69 -21.98
N ILE A 191 0.58 -9.73 -21.24
CA ILE A 191 1.95 -9.86 -20.72
C ILE A 191 2.94 -10.03 -21.88
N ALA A 192 2.61 -10.86 -22.87
CA ALA A 192 3.41 -11.00 -24.08
C ALA A 192 3.54 -9.67 -24.84
N GLY A 193 2.46 -8.89 -24.92
CA GLY A 193 2.45 -7.55 -25.54
C GLY A 193 3.32 -6.50 -24.81
N LEU A 194 3.68 -6.73 -23.55
CA LEU A 194 4.68 -5.90 -22.85
C LEU A 194 6.13 -6.23 -23.28
N GLY A 195 6.33 -7.34 -24.00
CA GLY A 195 7.65 -7.91 -24.28
C GLY A 195 8.21 -8.73 -23.12
N PHE A 196 7.40 -9.04 -22.09
CA PHE A 196 7.86 -9.86 -20.97
C PHE A 196 7.80 -11.35 -21.32
N ILE A 197 8.92 -12.04 -21.19
CA ILE A 197 9.03 -13.47 -21.53
C ILE A 197 8.63 -14.31 -20.31
N LEU A 198 7.43 -14.89 -20.35
CA LEU A 198 6.97 -15.85 -19.34
C LEU A 198 7.71 -17.18 -19.50
N LYS A 199 8.48 -17.56 -18.47
CA LYS A 199 9.06 -18.90 -18.36
C LYS A 199 7.95 -19.95 -18.20
N PRO A 200 8.21 -21.25 -18.45
CA PRO A 200 7.21 -22.29 -18.26
C PRO A 200 6.58 -22.28 -16.86
N GLN A 201 7.39 -22.07 -15.81
CA GLN A 201 6.88 -21.97 -14.43
C GLN A 201 6.05 -20.70 -14.20
N ASP A 202 6.37 -19.59 -14.86
CA ASP A 202 5.57 -18.36 -14.76
C ASP A 202 4.15 -18.59 -15.32
N LYS A 203 4.02 -19.37 -16.41
CA LYS A 203 2.72 -19.74 -16.97
C LYS A 203 1.92 -20.64 -16.04
N VAL A 204 2.57 -21.56 -15.34
CA VAL A 204 1.93 -22.40 -14.31
C VAL A 204 1.42 -21.53 -13.16
N ALA A 205 2.28 -20.65 -12.62
CA ALA A 205 1.92 -19.73 -11.55
C ALA A 205 0.75 -18.82 -11.94
N LEU A 206 0.81 -18.19 -13.12
CA LEU A 206 -0.27 -17.34 -13.66
C LEU A 206 -1.62 -18.06 -13.68
N ARG A 207 -1.65 -19.29 -14.22
CA ARG A 207 -2.90 -20.07 -14.30
C ARG A 207 -3.40 -20.48 -12.93
N HIS A 208 -2.49 -20.87 -12.03
CA HIS A 208 -2.86 -21.20 -10.66
C HIS A 208 -3.47 -19.99 -9.94
N ILE A 209 -2.84 -18.81 -10.03
CA ILE A 209 -3.35 -17.56 -9.44
C ILE A 209 -4.80 -17.28 -9.91
N LEU A 210 -5.04 -17.25 -11.22
CA LEU A 210 -6.38 -16.98 -11.76
C LEU A 210 -7.39 -18.07 -11.38
N ALA A 211 -6.97 -19.33 -11.32
CA ALA A 211 -7.82 -20.44 -10.90
C ALA A 211 -8.23 -20.33 -9.43
N GLU A 212 -7.31 -19.97 -8.51
CA GLU A 212 -7.63 -19.80 -7.08
C GLU A 212 -8.60 -18.62 -6.86
N PHE A 213 -8.36 -17.47 -7.50
CA PHE A 213 -9.30 -16.35 -7.46
C PHE A 213 -10.67 -16.71 -8.05
N HIS A 214 -10.72 -17.48 -9.14
CA HIS A 214 -11.99 -17.93 -9.74
C HIS A 214 -12.75 -18.89 -8.82
N ALA A 215 -12.06 -19.92 -8.31
CA ALA A 215 -12.62 -21.00 -7.54
C ALA A 215 -13.15 -20.52 -6.18
N ALA A 216 -12.33 -19.76 -5.45
CA ALA A 216 -12.71 -19.26 -4.14
C ALA A 216 -13.50 -17.93 -4.20
N GLY A 217 -13.36 -17.16 -5.28
CA GLY A 217 -14.02 -15.86 -5.42
C GLY A 217 -13.68 -14.91 -4.26
N LEU A 218 -14.70 -14.29 -3.69
CA LEU A 218 -14.55 -13.41 -2.54
C LEU A 218 -14.24 -14.16 -1.22
N ASP A 219 -14.38 -15.49 -1.20
CA ASP A 219 -14.05 -16.34 -0.05
C ASP A 219 -12.59 -16.81 -0.03
N LEU A 220 -11.78 -16.39 -1.01
CA LEU A 220 -10.35 -16.65 -1.03
C LEU A 220 -9.71 -16.21 0.29
N LYS A 221 -8.89 -17.08 0.89
CA LYS A 221 -8.12 -16.81 2.10
C LYS A 221 -6.64 -17.02 1.83
N PHE A 222 -5.79 -16.31 2.56
CA PHE A 222 -4.37 -16.60 2.60
C PHE A 222 -4.11 -18.05 3.01
N THR A 223 -3.24 -18.74 2.26
CA THR A 223 -2.84 -20.11 2.55
C THR A 223 -1.33 -20.26 2.56
N SER A 224 -0.87 -21.23 3.34
CA SER A 224 0.51 -21.71 3.24
C SER A 224 0.53 -23.00 2.46
N ARG A 225 1.66 -23.29 1.82
CA ARG A 225 1.81 -24.53 1.05
C ARG A 225 1.51 -25.73 1.96
N ASN A 226 0.64 -26.61 1.46
CA ASN A 226 0.18 -27.81 2.16
C ASN A 226 -0.49 -27.57 3.53
N ARG A 227 -1.03 -26.36 3.78
CA ARG A 227 -1.76 -26.06 5.02
C ARG A 227 -3.07 -25.35 4.72
N SER A 228 -4.14 -25.82 5.36
CA SER A 228 -5.44 -25.14 5.32
C SER A 228 -5.35 -23.73 5.92
N PRO A 229 -6.15 -22.77 5.41
CA PRO A 229 -6.20 -21.43 5.96
C PRO A 229 -6.71 -21.47 7.41
N ARG A 230 -6.25 -20.53 8.25
CA ARG A 230 -6.76 -20.41 9.62
C ARG A 230 -8.16 -19.83 9.60
N TYR A 231 -9.02 -20.29 10.51
CA TYR A 231 -10.43 -19.86 10.55
C TYR A 231 -10.57 -18.33 10.74
N TYR A 232 -9.66 -17.73 11.51
CA TYR A 232 -9.62 -16.31 11.83
C TYR A 232 -8.93 -15.43 10.77
N TYR A 233 -8.37 -16.00 9.70
CA TYR A 233 -7.88 -15.19 8.60
C TYR A 233 -9.04 -14.53 7.86
N PRO A 234 -8.92 -13.25 7.47
CA PRO A 234 -9.88 -12.59 6.62
C PRO A 234 -9.90 -13.30 5.27
N ASN A 235 -11.08 -13.36 4.66
CA ASN A 235 -11.17 -13.64 3.23
C ASN A 235 -11.02 -12.35 2.42
N TYR A 236 -11.00 -12.47 1.09
CA TYR A 236 -10.88 -11.32 0.22
C TYR A 236 -12.01 -10.30 0.41
N ARG A 237 -13.23 -10.76 0.69
CA ARG A 237 -14.37 -9.90 1.03
C ARG A 237 -14.11 -9.01 2.24
N ASP A 238 -13.59 -9.60 3.32
CA ASP A 238 -13.26 -8.88 4.55
C ASP A 238 -12.25 -7.77 4.24
N LEU A 239 -11.20 -8.08 3.47
CA LEU A 239 -10.18 -7.10 3.07
C LEU A 239 -10.73 -5.96 2.20
N LEU A 240 -11.66 -6.25 1.29
CA LEU A 240 -12.33 -5.24 0.46
C LEU A 240 -13.22 -4.30 1.29
N LEU A 241 -13.84 -4.84 2.33
CA LEU A 241 -14.82 -4.12 3.17
C LEU A 241 -14.21 -3.45 4.40
N GLU A 242 -12.94 -3.75 4.73
CA GLU A 242 -12.24 -3.23 5.89
C GLU A 242 -12.21 -1.68 5.95
N LYS A 243 -12.09 -1.16 7.17
CA LYS A 243 -12.03 0.26 7.46
C LYS A 243 -10.74 0.61 8.19
N ASP A 244 -10.32 1.86 8.07
CA ASP A 244 -9.29 2.39 8.96
C ASP A 244 -9.86 2.74 10.35
N LEU A 245 -8.98 3.15 11.27
CA LEU A 245 -9.37 3.56 12.64
C LEU A 245 -10.30 4.78 12.68
N THR A 246 -10.45 5.51 11.57
CA THR A 246 -11.39 6.64 11.45
C THR A 246 -12.75 6.23 10.87
N GLY A 247 -12.93 4.93 10.59
CA GLY A 247 -14.16 4.37 10.02
C GLY A 247 -14.26 4.50 8.49
N ARG A 248 -13.20 4.93 7.80
CA ARG A 248 -13.19 5.12 6.34
C ARG A 248 -12.76 3.85 5.62
N GLN A 249 -13.52 3.44 4.60
CA GLN A 249 -13.09 2.39 3.68
C GLN A 249 -12.07 2.97 2.70
N CYS A 250 -10.83 2.47 2.79
CA CYS A 250 -9.68 3.02 2.04
C CYS A 250 -9.07 2.00 1.07
N ASN A 251 -9.76 0.88 0.82
CA ASN A 251 -9.34 -0.10 -0.17
C ASN A 251 -9.26 0.57 -1.56
N TYR A 252 -8.32 0.14 -2.38
CA TYR A 252 -8.16 0.70 -3.73
C TYR A 252 -9.38 0.54 -4.66
N LEU A 253 -10.29 -0.39 -4.34
CA LEU A 253 -11.55 -0.62 -5.03
C LEU A 253 -12.75 0.03 -4.30
N ALA A 254 -12.53 0.75 -3.20
CA ALA A 254 -13.60 1.42 -2.48
C ALA A 254 -14.22 2.56 -3.29
N ARG A 255 -13.39 3.29 -4.06
CA ARG A 255 -13.80 4.46 -4.87
C ARG A 255 -13.27 4.32 -6.29
N GLU A 256 -14.07 4.72 -7.28
CA GLU A 256 -13.64 4.66 -8.68
C GLU A 256 -12.44 5.57 -8.95
N GLU A 257 -12.32 6.72 -8.28
CA GLU A 257 -11.15 7.59 -8.42
C GLU A 257 -9.83 6.90 -8.01
N ASP A 258 -9.88 6.03 -6.99
CA ASP A 258 -8.73 5.28 -6.51
C ASP A 258 -8.30 4.22 -7.52
N PHE A 259 -9.28 3.49 -8.04
CA PHE A 259 -9.08 2.53 -9.11
C PHE A 259 -8.49 3.20 -10.36
N ARG A 260 -9.01 4.37 -10.78
CA ARG A 260 -8.53 5.11 -11.96
C ARG A 260 -7.11 5.61 -11.81
N PHE A 261 -6.76 6.11 -10.63
CA PHE A 261 -5.38 6.51 -10.33
C PHE A 261 -4.42 5.33 -10.50
N LEU A 262 -4.74 4.17 -9.91
CA LEU A 262 -3.91 2.98 -10.04
C LEU A 262 -3.87 2.42 -11.45
N LYS A 263 -5.01 2.40 -12.15
CA LYS A 263 -5.07 2.02 -13.57
C LYS A 263 -4.14 2.90 -14.39
N SER A 264 -4.14 4.21 -14.17
CA SER A 264 -3.22 5.14 -14.84
C SER A 264 -1.75 4.86 -14.47
N LEU A 265 -1.45 4.60 -13.20
CA LEU A 265 -0.08 4.26 -12.75
C LEU A 265 0.42 2.95 -13.40
N GLN A 266 -0.46 1.96 -13.50
CA GLN A 266 -0.20 0.69 -14.17
C GLN A 266 -0.02 0.87 -15.68
N GLU A 267 -0.86 1.66 -16.36
CA GLU A 267 -0.77 1.92 -17.81
C GLU A 267 0.47 2.71 -18.19
N ARG A 268 0.91 3.63 -17.33
CA ARG A 268 2.19 4.35 -17.48
C ARG A 268 3.41 3.51 -17.11
N ASN A 269 3.22 2.24 -16.75
CA ASN A 269 4.27 1.30 -16.38
C ASN A 269 5.10 1.77 -15.16
N LEU A 270 4.43 2.28 -14.12
CA LEU A 270 5.06 2.83 -12.91
C LEU A 270 4.77 2.01 -11.64
N VAL A 271 4.24 0.81 -11.78
CA VAL A 271 4.19 -0.21 -10.70
C VAL A 271 5.09 -1.35 -11.12
N ILE A 272 6.27 -1.42 -10.54
CA ILE A 272 7.39 -2.26 -10.99
C ILE A 272 7.49 -3.48 -10.07
N PRO A 273 7.13 -4.70 -10.52
CA PRO A 273 7.36 -5.89 -9.73
C PRO A 273 8.83 -6.30 -9.78
N VAL A 274 9.43 -6.57 -8.63
CA VAL A 274 10.85 -6.87 -8.46
C VAL A 274 10.98 -8.15 -7.65
N VAL A 275 11.76 -9.11 -8.14
CA VAL A 275 12.16 -10.25 -7.31
C VAL A 275 13.30 -9.79 -6.40
N GLY A 276 13.09 -9.81 -5.09
CA GLY A 276 14.05 -9.29 -4.14
C GLY A 276 13.83 -9.79 -2.72
N ASN A 277 14.91 -10.21 -2.07
CA ASN A 277 14.96 -10.35 -0.63
C ASN A 277 15.21 -8.96 -0.02
N LEU A 278 14.44 -8.56 1.00
CA LEU A 278 14.66 -7.27 1.67
C LEU A 278 16.03 -7.23 2.37
N ALA A 279 16.54 -8.37 2.83
CA ALA A 279 17.91 -8.53 3.33
C ALA A 279 18.88 -9.04 2.24
N GLY A 280 18.49 -8.98 0.96
CA GLY A 280 19.31 -9.40 -0.17
C GLY A 280 20.48 -8.47 -0.45
N ASP A 281 21.37 -8.90 -1.35
CA ASP A 281 22.59 -8.15 -1.64
C ASP A 281 22.36 -6.94 -2.53
N SER A 282 21.31 -6.96 -3.37
CA SER A 282 21.22 -6.05 -4.52
C SER A 282 19.88 -5.36 -4.74
N ALA A 283 18.73 -6.02 -4.58
CA ALA A 283 17.44 -5.48 -5.05
C ALA A 283 17.10 -4.10 -4.45
N LEU A 284 17.14 -3.96 -3.11
CA LEU A 284 16.87 -2.66 -2.46
C LEU A 284 17.93 -1.61 -2.76
N LYS A 285 19.21 -2.00 -2.91
CA LYS A 285 20.30 -1.07 -3.28
C LYS A 285 20.17 -0.58 -4.72
N ASN A 286 19.74 -1.44 -5.64
CA ASN A 286 19.46 -1.10 -7.03
C ASN A 286 18.26 -0.16 -7.13
N ILE A 287 17.20 -0.42 -6.35
CA ILE A 287 16.06 0.50 -6.24
C ILE A 287 16.52 1.85 -5.68
N ALA A 288 17.33 1.86 -4.62
CA ALA A 288 17.89 3.08 -4.04
C ALA A 288 18.75 3.87 -5.05
N GLY A 289 19.56 3.17 -5.87
CA GLY A 289 20.30 3.77 -6.98
C GLY A 289 19.37 4.42 -8.00
N TYR A 290 18.39 3.66 -8.51
CA TYR A 290 17.41 4.17 -9.45
C TYR A 290 16.64 5.39 -8.93
N LEU A 291 16.20 5.36 -7.67
CA LEU A 291 15.48 6.48 -7.06
C LEU A 291 16.34 7.75 -6.95
N ARG A 292 17.64 7.61 -6.64
CA ARG A 292 18.57 8.74 -6.62
C ARG A 292 18.79 9.32 -8.01
N ASP A 293 18.96 8.48 -9.03
CA ASP A 293 19.12 8.90 -10.42
C ASP A 293 17.88 9.69 -10.90
N GLU A 294 16.70 9.32 -10.41
CA GLU A 294 15.42 9.95 -10.73
C GLU A 294 15.03 11.12 -9.81
N GLY A 295 15.84 11.42 -8.78
CA GLY A 295 15.55 12.46 -7.79
C GLY A 295 14.29 12.20 -6.94
N GLU A 296 13.89 10.94 -6.80
CA GLU A 296 12.70 10.53 -6.04
C GLU A 296 13.07 10.13 -4.60
N THR A 297 12.15 10.38 -3.67
CA THR A 297 12.27 9.94 -2.27
C THR A 297 11.17 8.94 -1.94
N VAL A 298 11.48 7.95 -1.10
CA VAL A 298 10.51 6.95 -0.64
C VAL A 298 9.52 7.60 0.32
N SER A 299 8.23 7.64 0.01
CA SER A 299 7.20 8.14 0.91
C SER A 299 6.76 7.07 1.92
N ALA A 300 6.65 5.81 1.47
CA ALA A 300 6.35 4.69 2.36
C ALA A 300 7.05 3.41 1.91
N PHE A 301 7.48 2.61 2.90
CA PHE A 301 7.96 1.25 2.71
C PHE A 301 7.15 0.27 3.57
N TYR A 302 6.37 -0.58 2.93
CA TYR A 302 5.57 -1.61 3.59
C TYR A 302 6.32 -2.96 3.67
N THR A 303 6.59 -3.44 4.87
CA THR A 303 7.41 -4.63 5.13
C THR A 303 6.60 -5.85 5.54
N SER A 304 5.28 -5.71 5.71
CA SER A 304 4.42 -6.73 6.33
C SER A 304 5.07 -7.24 7.64
N ASN A 305 5.16 -8.56 7.84
CA ASN A 305 5.89 -9.17 8.95
C ASN A 305 7.26 -9.74 8.55
N VAL A 306 7.85 -9.31 7.42
CA VAL A 306 9.16 -9.84 6.96
C VAL A 306 10.24 -9.66 8.04
N GLU A 307 10.22 -8.53 8.74
CA GLU A 307 11.13 -8.20 9.83
C GLU A 307 11.15 -9.27 10.95
N PHE A 308 10.04 -9.99 11.19
CA PHE A 308 9.99 -11.09 12.15
C PHE A 308 10.88 -12.26 11.73
N TYR A 309 10.85 -12.64 10.45
CA TYR A 309 11.63 -13.76 9.95
C TYR A 309 13.13 -13.41 9.94
N LEU A 310 13.47 -12.20 9.52
CA LEU A 310 14.84 -11.71 9.50
C LEU A 310 15.46 -11.64 10.91
N MET A 311 14.66 -11.25 11.91
CA MET A 311 15.07 -11.24 13.32
C MET A 311 15.26 -12.63 13.93
N ARG A 312 14.60 -13.66 13.40
CA ARG A 312 14.81 -15.04 13.82
C ARG A 312 16.05 -15.66 13.18
N GLY A 313 16.45 -15.13 12.03
CA GLY A 313 17.73 -15.43 11.40
C GLY A 313 18.84 -14.52 11.92
N VAL A 314 19.79 -14.21 11.05
CA VAL A 314 20.91 -13.28 11.31
C VAL A 314 20.95 -12.16 10.27
N GLU A 315 19.83 -11.96 9.56
CA GLU A 315 19.77 -11.15 8.34
C GLU A 315 19.15 -9.76 8.59
N PHE A 316 18.65 -9.50 9.81
CA PHE A 316 18.00 -8.23 10.13
C PHE A 316 18.94 -7.02 9.98
N ASP A 317 20.19 -7.13 10.42
CA ASP A 317 21.15 -6.03 10.29
C ASP A 317 21.40 -5.67 8.83
N ARG A 318 21.51 -6.68 7.96
CA ARG A 318 21.63 -6.46 6.51
C ARG A 318 20.37 -5.81 5.91
N PHE A 319 19.19 -6.18 6.39
CA PHE A 319 17.97 -5.46 6.01
C PHE A 319 18.00 -4.00 6.47
N ALA A 320 18.41 -3.74 7.72
CA ALA A 320 18.50 -2.39 8.25
C ALA A 320 19.52 -1.54 7.45
N GLU A 321 20.68 -2.11 7.10
CA GLU A 321 21.65 -1.52 6.18
C GLU A 321 21.02 -1.17 4.83
N ASN A 322 20.25 -2.08 4.23
CA ASN A 322 19.54 -1.83 2.97
C ASN A 322 18.50 -0.71 3.08
N VAL A 323 17.85 -0.55 4.23
CA VAL A 323 16.94 0.58 4.48
C VAL A 323 17.70 1.90 4.55
N THR A 324 18.92 1.91 5.12
CA THR A 324 19.69 3.16 5.27
C THR A 324 20.06 3.84 3.95
N VAL A 325 20.21 3.06 2.87
CA VAL A 325 20.58 3.59 1.55
C VAL A 325 19.41 4.14 0.75
N LEU A 326 18.16 3.86 1.16
CA LEU A 326 16.98 4.38 0.46
C LEU A 326 16.87 5.91 0.64
N PRO A 327 16.66 6.68 -0.45
CA PRO A 327 16.41 8.11 -0.33
C PRO A 327 15.07 8.34 0.37
N ARG A 328 15.07 9.19 1.40
CA ARG A 328 13.91 9.45 2.27
C ARG A 328 13.82 10.94 2.59
N GLY A 329 12.61 11.40 2.87
CA GLY A 329 12.33 12.75 3.37
C GLY A 329 11.70 12.70 4.77
N GLU A 330 11.36 13.87 5.30
CA GLU A 330 10.87 14.02 6.69
C GLU A 330 9.59 13.22 6.99
N ASN A 331 8.74 13.02 5.99
CA ASN A 331 7.47 12.28 6.13
C ASN A 331 7.56 10.82 5.67
N SER A 332 8.76 10.31 5.38
CA SER A 332 8.95 8.92 4.97
C SER A 332 8.62 7.96 6.12
N VAL A 333 7.83 6.93 5.84
CA VAL A 333 7.39 5.97 6.86
C VAL A 333 7.68 4.52 6.49
N ILE A 334 7.86 3.69 7.51
CA ILE A 334 7.84 2.24 7.40
C ILE A 334 6.52 1.74 8.00
N ILE A 335 5.84 0.87 7.25
CA ILE A 335 4.58 0.25 7.63
C ILE A 335 4.85 -1.24 7.81
N ARG A 336 4.50 -1.78 8.98
CA ARG A 336 4.73 -3.19 9.30
C ARG A 336 3.53 -3.82 9.98
N SER A 337 3.54 -5.15 10.01
CA SER A 337 2.42 -5.96 10.47
C SER A 337 2.87 -6.88 11.59
N TYR A 338 2.24 -6.71 12.74
CA TYR A 338 2.44 -7.58 13.91
C TYR A 338 1.24 -8.53 14.05
N PHE A 339 1.48 -9.82 14.30
CA PHE A 339 0.41 -10.81 14.47
C PHE A 339 0.29 -11.23 15.94
N ASN A 340 -0.75 -10.70 16.61
CA ASN A 340 -1.05 -10.99 18.01
C ASN A 340 -1.31 -12.50 18.17
N GLY A 341 -0.69 -13.15 19.16
CA GLY A 341 -1.02 -14.52 19.53
C GLY A 341 -0.39 -15.64 18.69
N THR A 342 0.27 -15.37 17.56
CA THR A 342 1.10 -16.41 16.93
C THR A 342 2.48 -16.51 17.61
N TRP A 343 3.02 -15.39 18.12
CA TRP A 343 4.41 -15.32 18.60
C TRP A 343 4.68 -14.34 19.77
N GLY A 344 3.65 -13.77 20.43
CA GLY A 344 3.87 -12.83 21.54
C GLY A 344 2.61 -12.20 22.17
N TYR A 345 2.86 -11.26 23.09
CA TYR A 345 1.88 -10.50 23.88
C TYR A 345 1.10 -9.47 23.03
N PRO A 346 -0.12 -9.08 23.43
CA PRO A 346 -0.84 -8.00 22.75
C PRO A 346 -0.01 -6.71 22.74
N HIS A 347 0.20 -6.14 21.54
CA HIS A 347 0.84 -4.84 21.39
C HIS A 347 -0.07 -3.73 21.96
N PRO A 348 0.46 -2.63 22.55
CA PRO A 348 -0.37 -1.54 23.08
C PRO A 348 -1.33 -0.91 22.06
N GLN A 349 -0.98 -0.98 20.77
CA GLN A 349 -1.81 -0.49 19.67
C GLN A 349 -2.79 -1.54 19.10
N SER A 350 -2.81 -2.76 19.62
CA SER A 350 -3.74 -3.80 19.18
C SER A 350 -5.19 -3.39 19.43
N VAL A 351 -6.05 -3.73 18.47
CA VAL A 351 -7.49 -3.44 18.52
C VAL A 351 -8.25 -4.72 18.78
N THR A 352 -9.17 -4.72 19.74
CA THR A 352 -10.02 -5.87 20.05
C THR A 352 -10.76 -6.34 18.79
N GLY A 353 -10.74 -7.65 18.53
CA GLY A 353 -11.35 -8.27 17.34
C GLY A 353 -10.41 -8.39 16.14
N TYR A 354 -9.25 -7.73 16.17
CA TYR A 354 -8.23 -7.84 15.12
C TYR A 354 -7.09 -8.75 15.55
N TYR A 355 -6.75 -9.74 14.72
CA TYR A 355 -5.66 -10.65 15.04
C TYR A 355 -4.28 -10.10 14.61
N SER A 356 -4.26 -9.15 13.68
CA SER A 356 -3.07 -8.39 13.31
C SER A 356 -3.11 -6.97 13.89
N THR A 357 -1.95 -6.34 14.06
CA THR A 357 -1.77 -4.94 14.43
C THR A 357 -0.83 -4.31 13.42
N GLN A 358 -1.31 -3.34 12.66
CA GLN A 358 -0.43 -2.51 11.85
C GLN A 358 0.27 -1.47 12.70
N LEU A 359 1.55 -1.28 12.41
CA LEU A 359 2.41 -0.33 13.10
C LEU A 359 3.03 0.62 12.08
N LEU A 360 3.25 1.86 12.52
CA LEU A 360 3.82 2.93 11.72
C LEU A 360 5.03 3.51 12.44
N GLN A 361 6.12 3.71 11.70
CA GLN A 361 7.34 4.32 12.21
C GLN A 361 7.90 5.26 11.15
N THR A 362 8.54 6.36 11.55
CA THR A 362 9.27 7.19 10.58
C THR A 362 10.53 6.47 10.11
N ALA A 363 10.83 6.53 8.81
CA ALA A 363 12.04 5.92 8.26
C ALA A 363 13.31 6.49 8.91
N ASP A 364 13.31 7.78 9.25
CA ASP A 364 14.42 8.42 9.95
C ASP A 364 14.64 7.87 11.37
N SER A 365 13.58 7.63 12.14
CA SER A 365 13.73 7.00 13.46
C SER A 365 14.28 5.57 13.34
N PHE A 366 13.89 4.84 12.28
CA PHE A 366 14.39 3.50 12.04
C PHE A 366 15.90 3.50 11.77
N VAL A 367 16.34 4.34 10.84
CA VAL A 367 17.76 4.48 10.48
C VAL A 367 18.58 5.04 11.64
N SER A 368 18.03 5.99 12.40
CA SER A 368 18.70 6.57 13.57
C SER A 368 18.90 5.55 14.70
N GLU A 369 17.94 4.65 14.91
CA GLU A 369 18.08 3.55 15.88
C GLU A 369 19.16 2.56 15.42
N HIS A 370 19.17 2.21 14.12
CA HIS A 370 20.22 1.35 13.55
C HIS A 370 21.62 1.93 13.77
N ALA A 371 21.81 3.23 13.54
CA ALA A 371 23.09 3.92 13.78
C ALA A 371 23.52 3.96 15.26
N LYS A 372 22.60 3.74 16.22
CA LYS A 372 22.85 3.77 17.67
C LYS A 372 23.04 2.39 18.30
N GLY A 373 23.35 1.38 17.49
CA GLY A 373 23.52 0.00 17.95
C GLY A 373 22.33 -0.91 17.62
N GLY A 374 21.33 -0.44 16.88
CA GLY A 374 20.34 -1.29 16.23
C GLY A 374 19.27 -1.89 17.13
N TYR A 375 18.52 -2.79 16.50
CA TYR A 375 17.40 -3.49 17.10
C TYR A 375 17.89 -4.84 17.61
N GLN A 376 17.84 -5.07 18.92
CA GLN A 376 18.42 -6.27 19.53
C GLN A 376 17.44 -7.45 19.56
N SER A 377 16.17 -7.20 19.28
CA SER A 377 15.12 -8.20 19.29
C SER A 377 13.95 -7.78 18.43
N TYR A 378 13.05 -8.72 18.12
CA TYR A 378 11.79 -8.38 17.46
C TYR A 378 10.91 -7.45 18.32
N LEU A 379 11.01 -7.51 19.67
CA LEU A 379 10.30 -6.59 20.56
C LEU A 379 10.78 -5.14 20.37
N ASP A 380 12.07 -4.93 20.11
CA ASP A 380 12.59 -3.61 19.77
C ASP A 380 11.97 -3.12 18.46
N VAL A 381 11.90 -3.98 17.43
CA VAL A 381 11.39 -3.63 16.09
C VAL A 381 9.93 -3.19 16.15
N ILE A 382 9.12 -3.88 16.93
CA ILE A 382 7.69 -3.56 17.06
C ILE A 382 7.40 -2.53 18.16
N GLY A 383 8.36 -2.18 19.01
CA GLY A 383 8.13 -1.33 20.19
C GLY A 383 8.77 0.04 20.13
N LYS A 384 10.00 0.16 19.58
CA LYS A 384 10.75 1.42 19.59
C LYS A 384 10.25 2.37 18.51
N HIS A 385 10.03 3.63 18.88
CA HIS A 385 9.66 4.73 17.96
C HIS A 385 8.37 4.52 17.16
N MET A 386 7.50 3.60 17.60
CA MET A 386 6.18 3.44 16.96
C MET A 386 5.33 4.69 17.18
N LEU A 387 4.74 5.18 16.09
CA LEU A 387 3.83 6.31 16.12
C LEU A 387 2.47 5.85 16.66
N ASP A 388 1.86 6.67 17.52
CA ASP A 388 0.48 6.45 17.94
C ASP A 388 -0.46 6.73 16.76
N LEU A 389 -1.35 5.77 16.52
CA LEU A 389 -2.32 5.78 15.42
C LEU A 389 -3.66 6.40 15.81
N ARG A 390 -3.90 6.64 17.10
CA ARG A 390 -5.16 7.20 17.63
C ARG A 390 -5.18 8.73 17.61
#